data_AF-A0A660RG00-F1
#
_entry.id   AF-A0A660RG00-F1
#
_cell.length_a   1.000
_cell.length_b   1.000
_cell.length_c   1.000
_cell.angle_alpha   90.00
_cell.angle_beta   90.00
_cell.angle_gamma   90.00
#
_symmetry.space_group_name_H-M   'P 1'
#
loop_
_entity.id
_entity.type
_entity.pdbx_description
1 polymer ?
#
loop_
_entity_poly.entity_id
_entity_poly.type
_entity_poly.pdbx_seq_one_letter_code
_entity_poly.pdbx_strand_id
1 'polypeptide(L)'
;MRKDADVVRDSVKDKVENYMNAFETLWKSSKKVFFTIFILSFIMILLTQITGFLSLISVLEDTNLNFFKVIGLQSAMNMIVYFLPTPGASGGIEGSFYIIYSGIVGKSRAAVSLLIWRIATYYSTIVIGGILILKRVKNKRG
;
A
#
# COMPACT_ATOMS: atom_id res chain seq x y z
N MET A 1 -21.50 -13.86 -24.02
CA MET A 1 -22.12 -13.55 -22.71
C MET A 1 -22.09 -14.71 -21.71
N ARG A 2 -22.54 -15.94 -21.99
CA ARG A 2 -22.36 -17.09 -21.05
C ARG A 2 -20.90 -17.57 -20.96
N LYS A 3 -20.20 -17.71 -22.10
CA LYS A 3 -18.76 -18.07 -22.13
C LYS A 3 -17.88 -17.13 -21.30
N ASP A 4 -18.19 -15.84 -21.27
CA ASP A 4 -17.39 -14.85 -20.52
C ASP A 4 -17.56 -15.02 -19.00
N ALA A 5 -18.76 -15.41 -18.55
CA ALA A 5 -19.02 -15.70 -17.14
C ALA A 5 -18.34 -16.99 -16.67
N ASP A 6 -18.32 -18.02 -17.52
CA ASP A 6 -17.66 -19.30 -17.23
C ASP A 6 -16.12 -19.12 -17.19
N VAL A 7 -15.54 -18.35 -18.12
CA VAL A 7 -14.11 -18.00 -18.12
C VAL A 7 -13.71 -17.20 -16.87
N VAL A 8 -14.53 -16.22 -16.46
CA VAL A 8 -14.28 -15.47 -15.22
C VAL A 8 -14.36 -16.40 -14.00
N ARG A 9 -15.36 -17.27 -13.93
CA ARG A 9 -15.53 -18.23 -12.83
C ARG A 9 -14.34 -19.17 -12.70
N ASP A 10 -13.86 -19.73 -13.81
CA ASP A 10 -12.72 -20.63 -13.80
C ASP A 10 -11.43 -19.89 -13.44
N SER A 11 -11.22 -18.66 -13.94
CA SER A 11 -10.07 -17.84 -13.54
C SER A 11 -10.06 -17.48 -12.05
N VAL A 12 -11.24 -17.30 -11.44
CA VAL A 12 -11.37 -17.05 -9.99
C VAL A 12 -11.04 -18.31 -9.21
N LYS A 13 -11.57 -19.47 -9.64
CA LYS A 13 -11.23 -20.76 -9.02
C LYS A 13 -9.74 -21.04 -9.10
N ASP A 14 -9.13 -20.89 -10.26
CA ASP A 14 -7.69 -21.11 -10.46
C ASP A 14 -6.87 -20.20 -9.55
N LYS A 15 -7.24 -18.93 -9.41
CA LYS A 15 -6.56 -18.02 -8.49
C LYS A 15 -6.71 -18.46 -7.03
N VAL A 16 -7.93 -18.79 -6.60
CA VAL A 16 -8.21 -19.24 -5.23
C VAL A 16 -7.43 -20.52 -4.93
N GLU A 17 -7.46 -21.50 -5.83
CA GLU A 17 -6.75 -22.77 -5.69
C GLU A 17 -5.23 -22.55 -5.66
N ASN A 18 -4.69 -21.68 -6.52
CA ASN A 18 -3.28 -21.30 -6.48
C ASN A 18 -2.90 -20.61 -5.15
N TYR A 19 -3.73 -19.73 -4.61
CA TYR A 19 -3.51 -19.11 -3.30
C TYR A 19 -3.55 -20.14 -2.16
N MET A 20 -4.50 -21.07 -2.19
CA MET A 20 -4.61 -22.14 -1.20
C MET A 20 -3.40 -23.07 -1.25
N ASN A 21 -2.97 -23.48 -2.45
CA ASN A 21 -1.79 -24.32 -2.66
C ASN A 21 -0.50 -23.61 -2.20
N ALA A 22 -0.36 -22.32 -2.49
CA ALA A 22 0.77 -21.51 -2.01
C ALA A 22 0.76 -21.40 -0.48
N PHE A 23 -0.40 -21.18 0.13
CA PHE A 23 -0.55 -21.12 1.58
C PHE A 23 -0.19 -22.46 2.24
N GLU A 24 -0.70 -23.57 1.70
CA GLU A 24 -0.39 -24.91 2.18
C GLU A 24 1.11 -25.22 2.03
N THR A 25 1.73 -24.81 0.92
CA THR A 25 3.17 -24.94 0.69
C THR A 25 3.97 -24.13 1.72
N LEU A 26 3.58 -22.88 1.99
CA LEU A 26 4.22 -22.05 3.01
C LEU A 26 4.08 -22.65 4.40
N TRP A 27 2.89 -23.17 4.73
CA TRP A 27 2.60 -23.82 6.01
C TRP A 27 3.41 -25.10 6.23
N LYS A 28 3.55 -25.94 5.18
CA LYS A 28 4.27 -27.22 5.24
C LYS A 28 5.79 -27.07 5.13
N SER A 29 6.29 -26.06 4.41
CA SER A 29 7.73 -25.90 4.16
C SER A 29 8.52 -25.61 5.44
N SER A 30 8.09 -24.63 6.24
CA SER A 30 8.79 -24.24 7.47
C SER A 30 7.98 -23.23 8.27
N LYS A 31 7.63 -23.58 9.51
CA LYS A 31 7.03 -22.63 10.46
C LYS A 31 7.89 -21.37 10.62
N LYS A 32 9.23 -21.47 10.52
CA LYS A 32 10.13 -20.32 10.60
C LYS A 32 9.95 -19.35 9.44
N VAL A 33 9.78 -19.85 8.21
CA VAL A 33 9.55 -19.01 7.03
C VAL A 33 8.21 -18.29 7.16
N PHE A 34 7.15 -19.00 7.56
CA PHE A 34 5.84 -18.41 7.81
C PHE A 34 5.90 -17.28 8.83
N PHE A 35 6.49 -17.52 10.01
CA PHE A 35 6.62 -16.49 11.05
C PHE A 35 7.50 -15.31 10.60
N THR A 36 8.54 -15.56 9.81
CA THR A 36 9.38 -14.48 9.26
C THR A 36 8.57 -13.58 8.32
N ILE A 37 7.81 -14.17 7.39
CA ILE A 37 6.94 -13.41 6.47
C ILE A 37 5.88 -12.64 7.25
N PHE A 38 5.28 -13.26 8.27
CA PHE A 38 4.27 -12.63 9.11
C PHE A 38 4.84 -11.40 9.83
N ILE A 39 5.99 -11.53 10.50
CA ILE A 39 6.66 -10.44 11.22
C ILE A 39 7.06 -9.32 10.24
N LEU A 40 7.66 -9.67 9.09
CA LEU A 40 8.05 -8.68 8.08
C LEU A 40 6.83 -7.92 7.53
N SER A 41 5.72 -8.63 7.26
CA SER A 41 4.48 -8.00 6.79
C SER A 41 3.90 -7.07 7.84
N PHE A 42 3.91 -7.49 9.10
CA PHE A 42 3.45 -6.67 10.22
C PHE A 42 4.29 -5.38 10.37
N ILE A 43 5.62 -5.51 10.32
CA ILE A 43 6.54 -4.36 10.37
C ILE A 43 6.29 -3.43 9.17
N MET A 44 6.14 -3.97 7.96
CA MET A 44 5.87 -3.19 6.77
C MET A 44 4.57 -2.38 6.89
N ILE A 45 3.50 -2.99 7.39
CA ILE A 45 2.22 -2.31 7.64
C ILE A 45 2.41 -1.20 8.68
N LEU A 46 3.07 -1.49 9.82
CA LEU A 46 3.33 -0.51 10.86
C LEU A 46 4.13 0.70 10.34
N LEU A 47 5.20 0.47 9.59
CA LEU A 47 6.00 1.56 9.00
C LEU A 47 5.17 2.41 8.03
N THR A 48 4.28 1.78 7.26
CA THR A 48 3.35 2.49 6.36
C THR A 48 2.36 3.36 7.13
N GLN A 49 1.88 2.91 8.28
CA GLN A 49 1.02 3.70 9.16
C GLN A 49 1.79 4.86 9.83
N ILE A 50 2.99 4.59 10.34
CA ILE A 50 3.84 5.61 10.99
C ILE A 50 4.20 6.72 10.00
N THR A 51 4.59 6.38 8.77
CA THR A 51 4.91 7.39 7.75
C THR A 51 3.71 8.25 7.38
N GLY A 52 2.50 7.68 7.30
CA GLY A 52 1.25 8.42 7.12
C GLY A 52 1.00 9.39 8.28
N PHE A 53 1.14 8.92 9.52
CA PHE A 53 1.00 9.75 10.71
C PHE A 53 2.02 10.90 10.77
N LEU A 54 3.30 10.63 10.53
CA LEU A 54 4.36 11.64 10.51
C LEU A 54 4.11 12.70 9.44
N SER A 55 3.57 12.30 8.27
CA SER A 55 3.21 13.26 7.22
C SER A 55 2.13 14.23 7.68
N LEU A 56 1.19 13.82 8.53
CA LEU A 56 0.13 14.68 9.06
C LEU A 56 0.64 15.59 10.16
N ILE A 57 1.49 15.08 11.04
CA ILE A 57 2.16 15.91 12.06
C ILE A 57 3.01 17.00 11.40
N SER A 58 3.70 16.69 10.30
CA SER A 58 4.60 17.66 9.63
C SER A 58 3.92 18.93 9.12
N VAL A 59 2.59 18.93 9.01
CA VAL A 59 1.80 20.08 8.54
C VAL A 59 0.93 20.71 9.62
N LEU A 60 0.98 20.18 10.85
CA LEU A 60 0.25 20.68 12.00
C LEU A 60 1.16 21.56 12.85
N GLU A 61 0.68 22.75 13.21
CA GLU A 61 1.36 23.66 14.11
C GLU A 61 1.22 23.22 15.58
N ASP A 62 0.14 22.52 15.92
CA ASP A 62 -0.14 22.02 17.25
C ASP A 62 -0.27 20.48 17.23
N THR A 63 0.50 19.79 18.07
CA THR A 63 0.80 18.35 17.93
C THR A 63 -0.24 17.41 18.52
N ASN A 64 -1.48 17.84 18.73
CA ASN A 64 -2.47 17.08 19.50
C ASN A 64 -3.22 15.99 18.69
N LEU A 65 -2.60 15.46 17.63
CA LEU A 65 -3.21 14.46 16.77
C LEU A 65 -3.03 13.05 17.35
N ASN A 66 -4.14 12.39 17.70
CA ASN A 66 -4.09 11.03 18.25
C ASN A 66 -3.68 10.00 17.18
N PHE A 67 -2.59 9.27 17.47
CA PHE A 67 -2.03 8.23 16.59
C PHE A 67 -3.04 7.14 16.20
N PHE A 68 -3.80 6.61 17.16
CA PHE A 68 -4.79 5.56 16.91
C PHE A 68 -5.93 6.03 16.02
N LYS A 69 -6.35 7.30 16.15
CA LYS A 69 -7.36 7.89 15.28
C LYS A 69 -6.87 7.94 13.82
N VAL A 70 -5.61 8.32 13.62
CA VAL A 70 -5.03 8.38 12.28
C VAL A 70 -4.90 6.99 11.65
N ILE A 71 -4.43 6.00 12.41
CA ILE A 71 -4.36 4.60 11.93
C ILE A 71 -5.73 4.09 11.53
N GLY A 72 -6.77 4.35 12.34
CA GLY A 72 -8.14 3.92 12.03
C GLY A 72 -8.61 4.49 10.70
N LEU A 73 -8.42 5.79 10.49
CA LEU A 73 -8.77 6.48 9.24
C LEU A 73 -7.92 5.99 8.05
N GLN A 74 -6.62 5.80 8.24
CA GLN A 74 -5.72 5.34 7.18
C GLN A 74 -6.01 3.87 6.80
N SER A 75 -6.41 3.04 7.76
CA SER A 75 -6.84 1.66 7.52
C SER A 75 -8.16 1.61 6.75
N ALA A 76 -9.13 2.45 7.12
CA ALA A 76 -10.38 2.59 6.38
C ALA A 76 -10.14 3.08 4.95
N MET A 77 -9.25 4.07 4.78
CA MET A 77 -8.82 4.57 3.48
C MET A 77 -8.21 3.46 2.61
N ASN A 78 -7.29 2.68 3.15
CA ASN A 78 -6.67 1.55 2.44
C ASN A 78 -7.72 0.50 2.03
N MET A 79 -8.77 0.30 2.82
CA MET A 79 -9.85 -0.62 2.47
C MET A 79 -10.67 -0.11 1.28
N ILE A 80 -11.03 1.18 1.26
CA ILE A 80 -11.82 1.80 0.18
C ILE A 80 -11.14 1.64 -1.18
N VAL A 81 -9.80 1.72 -1.18
CA VAL A 81 -8.99 1.67 -2.41
C VAL A 81 -9.06 0.33 -3.12
N TYR A 82 -9.31 -0.78 -2.41
CA TYR A 82 -9.48 -2.09 -3.05
C TYR A 82 -10.71 -2.17 -3.95
N PHE A 83 -11.69 -1.28 -3.76
CA PHE A 83 -12.89 -1.21 -4.59
C PHE A 83 -12.72 -0.30 -5.81
N LEU A 84 -11.63 0.46 -5.88
CA LEU A 84 -11.37 1.38 -6.99
C LEU A 84 -10.48 0.68 -8.04
N PRO A 85 -10.93 0.56 -9.30
CA PRO A 85 -10.21 -0.15 -10.36
C PRO A 85 -9.02 0.67 -10.92
N THR A 86 -8.32 1.44 -10.07
CA THR A 86 -7.22 2.30 -10.50
C THR A 86 -5.90 1.52 -10.50
N PRO A 87 -5.20 1.40 -11.64
CA PRO A 87 -3.88 0.81 -11.68
C PRO A 87 -2.93 1.61 -10.78
N GLY A 88 -2.23 0.90 -9.87
CA GLY A 88 -1.30 1.52 -8.92
C GLY A 88 -1.94 2.29 -7.76
N ALA A 89 -3.27 2.25 -7.60
CA ALA A 89 -4.01 2.86 -6.48
C ALA A 89 -3.83 4.38 -6.28
N SER A 90 -3.08 5.07 -7.15
CA SER A 90 -2.66 6.46 -6.96
C SER A 90 -3.86 7.41 -6.85
N GLY A 91 -4.78 7.38 -7.83
CA GLY A 91 -5.97 8.25 -7.83
C GLY A 91 -6.95 7.98 -6.68
N GLY A 92 -7.17 6.70 -6.33
CA GLY A 92 -8.07 6.33 -5.24
C GLY A 92 -7.54 6.72 -3.86
N ILE A 93 -6.26 6.41 -3.60
CA ILE A 93 -5.62 6.76 -2.32
C ILE A 93 -5.48 8.27 -2.17
N GLU A 94 -5.06 9.00 -3.22
CA GLU A 94 -4.88 10.45 -3.15
C GLU A 94 -6.20 11.18 -2.89
N GLY A 95 -7.26 10.80 -3.62
CA GLY A 95 -8.59 11.37 -3.41
C GLY A 95 -9.12 11.07 -2.01
N SER A 96 -9.02 9.80 -1.57
CA SER A 96 -9.50 9.39 -0.26
C SER A 96 -8.72 10.07 0.87
N PHE A 97 -7.40 10.18 0.76
CA PHE A 97 -6.56 10.89 1.73
C PHE A 97 -6.98 12.36 1.83
N TYR A 98 -7.08 13.05 0.69
CA TYR A 98 -7.45 14.46 0.66
C TYR A 98 -8.84 14.69 1.27
N ILE A 99 -9.83 13.87 0.93
CA ILE A 99 -11.19 13.98 1.49
C ILE A 99 -11.17 13.76 3.01
N ILE A 100 -10.52 12.69 3.48
CA ILE A 100 -10.52 12.31 4.90
C ILE A 100 -9.77 13.34 5.75
N TYR A 101 -8.58 13.76 5.33
CA TYR A 101 -7.71 14.59 6.17
C TYR A 101 -7.88 16.09 5.96
N SER A 102 -8.49 16.54 4.86
CA SER A 102 -8.77 17.98 4.67
C SER A 102 -9.72 18.56 5.74
N GLY A 103 -10.62 17.75 6.30
CA GLY A 103 -11.46 18.15 7.43
C GLY A 103 -10.71 18.22 8.77
N ILE A 104 -9.52 17.61 8.86
CA ILE A 104 -8.73 17.54 10.10
C ILE A 104 -7.63 18.60 10.11
N VAL A 105 -6.86 18.69 9.02
CA VAL A 105 -5.70 19.59 8.93
C VAL A 105 -5.95 20.81 8.04
N GLY A 106 -7.08 20.86 7.32
CA GLY A 106 -7.37 21.88 6.31
C GLY A 106 -6.92 21.46 4.90
N LYS A 107 -7.62 21.97 3.87
CA LYS A 107 -7.41 21.58 2.45
C LYS A 107 -5.96 21.73 1.98
N SER A 108 -5.36 22.89 2.17
CA SER A 108 -3.98 23.16 1.71
C SER A 108 -2.96 22.26 2.42
N ARG A 109 -3.07 22.15 3.74
CA ARG A 109 -2.15 21.32 4.55
C ARG A 109 -2.32 19.83 4.24
N ALA A 110 -3.53 19.36 3.98
CA ALA A 110 -3.79 17.97 3.59
C ALA A 110 -3.13 17.63 2.25
N ALA A 111 -3.19 18.54 1.26
CA ALA A 111 -2.48 18.35 -0.02
C ALA A 111 -0.96 18.29 0.16
N VAL A 112 -0.39 19.17 1.00
CA VAL A 112 1.05 19.15 1.31
C VAL A 112 1.44 17.84 2.02
N SER A 113 0.67 17.44 3.03
CA SER A 113 0.88 16.19 3.78
C SER A 113 0.84 14.96 2.87
N LEU A 114 -0.13 14.91 1.95
CA LEU A 114 -0.25 13.86 0.94
C LEU A 114 1.00 13.79 0.06
N LEU A 115 1.51 14.92 -0.41
CA LEU A 115 2.73 14.96 -1.22
C LEU A 115 3.94 14.47 -0.44
N ILE A 116 4.10 14.90 0.82
CA ILE A 116 5.18 14.42 1.71
C ILE A 116 5.10 12.90 1.85
N TRP A 117 3.91 12.37 2.15
CA TRP A 117 3.69 10.94 2.29
C TRP A 117 4.01 10.17 1.00
N ARG A 118 3.57 10.68 -0.15
CA ARG A 118 3.85 10.07 -1.47
C ARG A 118 5.32 10.09 -1.84
N ILE A 119 6.03 11.19 -1.58
CA ILE A 119 7.47 11.27 -1.82
C ILE A 119 8.20 10.26 -0.95
N ALA A 120 7.85 10.17 0.33
CA ALA A 120 8.51 9.28 1.28
C ALA A 120 8.28 7.79 0.96
N THR A 121 7.07 7.41 0.55
CA THR A 121 6.67 6.00 0.42
C THR A 121 6.67 5.47 -1.01
N TYR A 122 6.15 6.26 -1.95
CA TYR A 122 5.86 5.79 -3.31
C TYR A 122 6.92 6.25 -4.32
N TYR A 123 7.15 7.56 -4.42
CA TYR A 123 8.05 8.11 -5.42
C TYR A 123 9.52 7.78 -5.13
N SER A 124 9.93 7.77 -3.86
CA SER A 124 11.27 7.31 -3.45
C SER A 124 11.57 5.91 -3.96
N THR A 125 10.62 4.99 -3.79
CA THR A 125 10.78 3.58 -4.16
C THR A 125 10.83 3.41 -5.68
N ILE A 126 10.04 4.18 -6.45
CA ILE A 126 10.09 4.20 -7.92
C ILE A 126 11.46 4.66 -8.41
N VAL A 127 11.98 5.76 -7.84
CA VAL A 127 13.28 6.31 -8.23
C VAL A 127 14.40 5.30 -7.94
N ILE A 128 14.46 4.75 -6.73
CA ILE A 128 15.47 3.76 -6.35
C ILE A 128 15.37 2.51 -7.24
N GLY A 129 14.17 1.98 -7.43
CA GLY A 129 13.92 0.83 -8.28
C GLY A 129 14.36 1.08 -9.74
N GLY A 130 14.05 2.26 -10.28
CA GLY A 130 14.46 2.67 -11.62
C GLY A 130 15.99 2.71 -11.77
N ILE A 131 16.70 3.32 -10.83
CA ILE A 131 18.17 3.38 -10.82
C ILE A 131 18.78 1.97 -10.80
N LEU A 132 18.25 1.09 -9.95
CA LEU A 132 18.73 -0.30 -9.85
C LEU A 132 18.52 -1.08 -11.14
N ILE A 133 17.37 -0.91 -11.80
CA ILE A 133 17.08 -1.53 -13.09
C ILE A 133 18.04 -1.02 -14.16
N LEU A 134 18.23 0.29 -14.27
CA LEU A 134 19.14 0.90 -15.25
C LEU A 134 20.57 0.39 -15.07
N LYS A 135 21.04 0.30 -13.83
CA LYS A 135 22.37 -0.26 -13.51
C LYS A 135 22.48 -1.72 -13.95
N ARG A 136 21.45 -2.55 -13.69
CA ARG A 136 21.42 -3.96 -14.08
C ARG A 136 21.38 -4.13 -15.61
N VAL A 137 20.62 -3.30 -16.32
CA VAL A 137 20.55 -3.34 -17.80
C VAL A 137 21.89 -2.95 -18.42
N LYS A 138 22.56 -1.92 -17.89
CA LYS A 138 23.90 -1.53 -18.34
C LYS A 138 24.94 -2.65 -18.13
N ASN A 139 24.87 -3.35 -17.00
CA ASN A 139 25.80 -4.43 -16.65
C ASN A 139 25.56 -5.76 -17.41
N LYS A 140 24.43 -5.90 -18.12
CA LYS A 140 24.17 -7.05 -19.02
C LYS A 140 24.54 -6.76 -20.48
N ARG A 141 24.83 -5.50 -20.82
CA ARG A 141 25.15 -5.04 -22.18
C ARG A 141 26.65 -4.80 -22.42
N GLY A 142 27.47 -4.88 -21.37
CA GLY A 142 28.92 -4.96 -21.46
C GLY A 142 29.37 -6.33 -21.00
#